data_AF-A0A9E2XWW4-F1
#
_entry.id   AF-A0A9E2XWW4-F1
#
_cell.length_a   1.000
_cell.length_b   1.000
_cell.length_c   1.000
_cell.angle_alpha   90.00
_cell.angle_beta   90.00
_cell.angle_gamma   90.00
#
_symmetry.space_group_name_H-M   'P 1'
#
loop_
_entity.id
_entity.type
_entity.pdbx_description
1 polymer ?
#
loop_
_entity_poly.entity_id
_entity_poly.type
_entity_poly.pdbx_seq_one_letter_code
_entity_poly.pdbx_strand_id
1 'polypeptide(L)'
;MLVAPSAAGRADLVNGYRWPVPTRISLGTILVATIDRAVAILPRVRWTRPAWGGSLAFTRNALASLDLPNTIGHVLTEDLPIGARAVKTGLRVLTRRAVRPPTPLAGNFRDGWRFARRQYQLIRLYRPRLWCFAAFVASTDLAARIALISNVPAWGAALPVIFVLACLGSTATEIRLAIGRKMGVTDGAAFRLAQHLLVWTILPAPMFHVSVIWGGAITSPVVWRHVRYVVDKSGKVIDVARRPHSDTPV
;
A
#
# COMPACT_ATOMS: atom_id res chain seq x y z
N MET A 1 3.09 19.07 -9.14
CA MET A 1 2.77 18.65 -10.52
C MET A 1 3.57 17.42 -10.96
N LEU A 2 2.97 16.41 -11.57
CA LEU A 2 3.70 15.19 -11.97
C LEU A 2 4.65 15.39 -13.16
N VAL A 3 4.36 16.36 -14.04
CA VAL A 3 5.09 16.56 -15.30
C VAL A 3 6.46 17.21 -15.12
N ALA A 4 6.68 17.99 -14.04
CA ALA A 4 7.89 18.79 -13.90
C ALA A 4 9.23 18.01 -13.99
N PRO A 5 9.38 16.80 -13.38
CA PRO A 5 10.61 16.00 -13.54
C PRO A 5 10.80 15.51 -14.99
N SER A 6 9.70 15.19 -15.69
CA SER A 6 9.76 14.77 -17.09
C SER A 6 10.08 15.93 -18.02
N ALA A 7 9.48 17.10 -17.81
CA ALA A 7 9.81 18.33 -18.54
C ALA A 7 11.28 18.74 -18.34
N ALA A 8 11.85 18.50 -17.15
CA ALA A 8 13.25 18.75 -16.85
C ALA A 8 14.19 17.60 -17.28
N GLY A 9 13.72 16.61 -18.03
CA GLY A 9 14.54 15.50 -18.52
C GLY A 9 15.07 14.54 -17.46
N ARG A 10 14.55 14.59 -16.22
CA ARG A 10 15.02 13.80 -15.07
C ARG A 10 14.36 12.42 -14.94
N ALA A 11 13.19 12.23 -15.57
CA ALA A 11 12.46 10.98 -15.51
C ALA A 11 11.57 10.80 -16.75
N ASP A 12 11.49 9.57 -17.22
CA ASP A 12 10.65 9.20 -18.37
C ASP A 12 9.23 8.84 -17.91
N LEU A 13 9.12 8.33 -16.67
CA LEU A 13 7.88 8.01 -15.99
C LEU A 13 7.90 8.57 -14.57
N VAL A 14 6.87 9.31 -14.21
CA VAL A 14 6.70 9.88 -12.85
C VAL A 14 5.42 9.36 -12.24
N ASN A 15 5.48 8.78 -11.04
CA ASN A 15 4.31 8.35 -10.29
C ASN A 15 4.12 9.10 -8.97
N GLY A 16 2.86 9.28 -8.59
CA GLY A 16 2.46 9.65 -7.23
C GLY A 16 2.18 8.42 -6.38
N TYR A 17 1.84 8.65 -5.11
CA TYR A 17 1.26 7.63 -4.23
C TYR A 17 0.13 8.27 -3.44
N ARG A 18 -1.06 7.68 -3.46
CA ARG A 18 -2.22 8.23 -2.75
C ARG A 18 -1.94 8.51 -1.27
N TRP A 19 -2.68 9.45 -0.69
CA TRP A 19 -2.69 9.66 0.75
C TRP A 19 -4.08 9.34 1.31
N PRO A 20 -4.24 8.26 2.09
CA PRO A 20 -5.56 7.92 2.63
C PRO A 20 -6.02 8.98 3.63
N VAL A 21 -7.27 9.42 3.47
CA VAL A 21 -7.94 10.39 4.33
C VAL A 21 -9.17 9.71 4.95
N PRO A 22 -9.11 9.29 6.21
CA PRO A 22 -10.24 8.70 6.90
C PRO A 22 -11.42 9.69 6.94
N THR A 23 -12.56 9.29 6.39
CA THR A 23 -13.82 10.05 6.49
C THR A 23 -14.71 9.52 7.63
N ARG A 24 -14.42 8.31 8.12
CA ARG A 24 -15.03 7.70 9.30
C ARG A 24 -13.97 7.01 10.15
N ILE A 25 -14.06 7.15 11.47
CA ILE A 25 -13.19 6.43 12.40
C ILE A 25 -13.75 5.02 12.60
N SER A 26 -12.96 4.02 12.22
CA SER A 26 -13.20 2.61 12.51
C SER A 26 -11.86 1.90 12.64
N LEU A 27 -11.83 0.73 13.27
CA LEU A 27 -10.59 -0.07 13.37
C LEU A 27 -9.98 -0.33 11.98
N GLY A 28 -10.81 -0.58 10.97
CA GLY A 28 -10.38 -0.78 9.59
C GLY A 28 -9.72 0.46 8.99
N THR A 29 -10.31 1.65 9.16
CA THR A 29 -9.73 2.87 8.60
C THR A 29 -8.43 3.27 9.32
N ILE A 30 -8.34 3.06 10.63
CA ILE A 30 -7.12 3.31 11.42
C ILE A 30 -5.98 2.39 10.96
N LEU A 31 -6.24 1.08 10.85
CA LEU A 31 -5.23 0.08 10.43
C LEU A 31 -4.76 0.33 9.00
N VAL A 32 -5.70 0.50 8.06
CA VAL A 32 -5.37 0.74 6.65
C VAL A 32 -4.61 2.05 6.49
N ALA A 33 -5.06 3.15 7.09
CA ALA A 33 -4.35 4.42 6.98
C ALA A 33 -2.94 4.35 7.60
N THR A 34 -2.78 3.64 8.72
CA THR A 34 -1.47 3.47 9.37
C THR A 34 -0.47 2.77 8.45
N ILE A 35 -0.88 1.66 7.83
CA ILE A 35 -0.03 0.89 6.92
C ILE A 35 0.19 1.64 5.60
N ASP A 36 -0.86 2.13 4.97
CA ASP A 36 -0.80 2.74 3.64
C ASP A 36 -0.01 4.06 3.68
N ARG A 37 -0.12 4.86 4.75
CA ARG A 37 0.75 6.04 4.98
C ARG A 37 2.20 5.64 5.26
N ALA A 38 2.45 4.53 5.97
CA ALA A 38 3.80 4.01 6.16
C ALA A 38 4.43 3.64 4.81
N VAL A 39 3.69 2.94 3.95
CA VAL A 39 4.12 2.59 2.58
C VAL A 39 4.35 3.84 1.71
N ALA A 40 3.53 4.88 1.87
CA ALA A 40 3.65 6.14 1.13
C ALA A 40 4.96 6.91 1.39
N ILE A 41 5.59 6.67 2.55
CA ILE A 41 6.82 7.36 2.97
C ILE A 41 8.08 6.50 2.87
N LEU A 42 7.95 5.21 2.54
CA LEU A 42 9.09 4.30 2.44
C LEU A 42 10.18 4.85 1.47
N PRO A 43 11.46 4.61 1.79
CA PRO A 43 12.55 4.80 0.83
C PRO A 43 12.28 4.05 -0.47
N ARG A 44 12.41 4.74 -1.61
CA ARG A 44 12.17 4.17 -2.93
C ARG A 44 13.50 3.68 -3.53
N VAL A 45 13.92 2.50 -3.11
CA VAL A 45 15.12 1.82 -3.62
C VAL A 45 14.84 1.32 -5.04
N ARG A 46 15.83 1.36 -5.94
CA ARG A 46 15.65 1.13 -7.40
C ARG A 46 14.85 -0.14 -7.74
N TRP A 47 15.11 -1.25 -7.04
CA TRP A 47 14.42 -2.52 -7.26
C TRP A 47 13.03 -2.62 -6.60
N THR A 48 12.75 -1.78 -5.59
CA THR A 48 11.46 -1.67 -4.89
C THR A 48 10.61 -0.50 -5.36
N ARG A 49 10.87 0.09 -6.53
CA ARG A 49 10.02 1.14 -7.11
C ARG A 49 8.87 0.52 -7.92
N PRO A 50 7.67 0.34 -7.35
CA PRO A 50 6.49 0.16 -8.17
C PRO A 50 6.01 1.53 -8.67
N ALA A 51 5.56 1.58 -9.91
CA ALA A 51 4.56 2.57 -10.29
C ALA A 51 3.26 2.08 -9.63
N TRP A 52 3.00 2.51 -8.41
CA TRP A 52 1.84 2.10 -7.62
C TRP A 52 1.27 3.33 -6.94
N GLY A 53 -0.03 3.58 -7.08
CA GLY A 53 -0.67 4.73 -6.44
C GLY A 53 -1.57 5.59 -7.32
N GLY A 54 -1.93 5.13 -8.53
CA GLY A 54 -3.03 5.69 -9.31
C GLY A 54 -2.81 7.07 -9.95
N SER A 55 -1.60 7.61 -9.92
CA SER A 55 -1.28 8.86 -10.63
C SER A 55 0.04 8.72 -11.36
N LEU A 56 0.02 8.91 -12.68
CA LEU A 56 1.14 8.69 -13.58
C LEU A 56 1.29 9.86 -14.56
N ALA A 57 2.53 10.15 -14.93
CA ALA A 57 2.88 11.01 -16.04
C ALA A 57 4.00 10.35 -16.85
N PHE A 58 3.99 10.56 -18.16
CA PHE A 58 4.91 9.96 -19.11
C PHE A 58 5.48 11.02 -20.03
N THR A 59 6.72 10.83 -20.48
CA THR A 59 7.20 11.50 -21.69
C THR A 59 6.55 10.85 -22.92
N ARG A 60 6.50 11.58 -24.04
CA ARG A 60 6.03 11.01 -25.32
C ARG A 60 6.81 9.76 -25.72
N ASN A 61 8.13 9.79 -25.53
CA ASN A 61 9.00 8.65 -25.84
C ASN A 61 8.71 7.45 -24.92
N ALA A 62 8.51 7.69 -23.62
CA ALA A 62 8.11 6.63 -22.69
C ALA A 62 6.80 5.97 -23.10
N LEU A 63 5.81 6.77 -23.51
CA LEU A 63 4.52 6.26 -23.96
C LEU A 63 4.67 5.33 -25.17
N ALA A 64 5.48 5.72 -26.16
CA ALA A 64 5.78 4.90 -27.33
C ALA A 64 6.52 3.60 -26.95
N SER A 65 7.50 3.66 -26.05
CA SER A 65 8.28 2.49 -25.63
C SER A 65 7.52 1.51 -24.75
N LEU A 66 6.49 1.95 -24.03
CA LEU A 66 5.74 1.11 -23.12
C LEU A 66 4.84 0.10 -23.85
N ASP A 67 4.35 0.42 -25.05
CA ASP A 67 3.36 -0.39 -25.77
C ASP A 67 2.17 -0.70 -24.85
N LEU A 68 1.44 0.37 -24.47
CA LEU A 68 0.35 0.29 -23.51
C LEU A 68 -0.73 -0.71 -23.92
N PRO A 69 -1.21 -0.77 -25.18
CA PRO A 69 -2.26 -1.72 -25.57
C PRO A 69 -1.93 -3.16 -25.17
N ASN A 70 -0.71 -3.62 -25.42
CA ASN A 70 -0.28 -4.96 -25.03
C ASN A 70 0.05 -5.08 -23.53
N THR A 71 0.53 -4.00 -22.90
CA THR A 71 0.91 -4.01 -21.49
C THR A 71 -0.30 -4.06 -20.55
N ILE A 72 -1.39 -3.35 -20.88
CA ILE A 72 -2.57 -3.22 -20.01
C ILE A 72 -3.83 -3.91 -20.56
N GLY A 73 -3.82 -4.45 -21.77
CA GLY A 73 -5.03 -5.02 -22.41
C GLY A 73 -5.66 -6.20 -21.69
N HIS A 74 -4.91 -6.94 -20.85
CA HIS A 74 -5.39 -8.13 -20.15
C HIS A 74 -5.06 -8.14 -18.66
N VAL A 75 -4.91 -6.98 -18.02
CA VAL A 75 -4.53 -6.88 -16.60
C VAL A 75 -5.63 -6.21 -15.77
N LEU A 76 -5.60 -6.43 -14.46
CA LEU A 76 -6.58 -5.89 -13.50
C LEU A 76 -6.33 -4.43 -13.12
N THR A 77 -5.07 -4.01 -13.16
CA THR A 77 -4.61 -2.67 -12.79
C THR A 77 -3.52 -2.25 -13.74
N GLU A 78 -3.48 -0.97 -14.07
CA GLU A 78 -2.56 -0.42 -15.06
C GLU A 78 -1.19 -0.12 -14.46
N ASP A 79 -1.17 0.34 -13.19
CA ASP A 79 0.01 0.93 -12.56
C ASP A 79 1.17 -0.06 -12.38
N LEU A 80 0.92 -1.22 -11.75
CA LEU A 80 1.95 -2.22 -11.50
C LEU A 80 2.53 -2.83 -12.78
N PRO A 81 1.73 -3.23 -13.80
CA PRO A 81 2.23 -3.68 -15.11
C PRO A 81 3.03 -2.60 -15.84
N ILE A 82 2.55 -1.35 -15.88
CA ILE A 82 3.28 -0.24 -16.47
C ILE A 82 4.65 -0.06 -15.79
N GLY A 83 4.68 -0.10 -14.45
CA GLY A 83 5.93 -0.01 -13.70
C GLY A 83 6.88 -1.18 -13.97
N ALA A 84 6.35 -2.39 -14.15
CA ALA A 84 7.15 -3.56 -14.50
C ALA A 84 7.70 -3.45 -15.93
N ARG A 85 6.89 -3.00 -16.90
CA ARG A 85 7.30 -2.76 -18.28
C ARG A 85 8.36 -1.68 -18.36
N ALA A 86 8.18 -0.56 -17.65
CA ALA A 86 9.15 0.53 -17.59
C ALA A 86 10.54 0.07 -17.13
N VAL A 87 10.61 -0.82 -16.13
CA VAL A 87 11.88 -1.42 -15.69
C VAL A 87 12.48 -2.29 -16.78
N LYS A 88 11.66 -3.12 -17.46
CA LYS A 88 12.13 -3.99 -18.56
C LYS A 88 12.64 -3.20 -19.76
N THR A 89 12.05 -2.05 -20.06
CA THR A 89 12.44 -1.18 -21.18
C THR A 89 13.50 -0.13 -20.79
N GLY A 90 14.05 -0.20 -19.58
CA GLY A 90 15.11 0.70 -19.12
C GLY A 90 14.68 2.15 -18.86
N LEU A 91 13.38 2.43 -18.77
CA LEU A 91 12.86 3.78 -18.53
C LEU A 91 13.19 4.28 -17.12
N ARG A 92 13.50 5.57 -16.99
CA ARG A 92 13.81 6.20 -15.70
C ARG A 92 12.51 6.50 -14.96
N VAL A 93 12.23 5.69 -13.94
CA VAL A 93 11.05 5.82 -13.08
C VAL A 93 11.36 6.62 -11.82
N LEU A 94 10.56 7.66 -11.56
CA LEU A 94 10.64 8.51 -10.38
C LEU A 94 9.29 8.56 -9.63
N THR A 95 9.31 8.26 -8.34
CA THR A 95 8.14 8.50 -7.48
C THR A 95 8.24 9.88 -6.85
N ARG A 96 7.33 10.79 -7.23
CA ARG A 96 7.32 12.15 -6.68
C ARG A 96 6.57 12.17 -5.36
N ARG A 97 7.32 12.17 -4.25
CA ARG A 97 6.78 12.20 -2.88
C ARG A 97 5.89 13.41 -2.58
N ALA A 98 6.05 14.51 -3.31
CA ALA A 98 5.19 15.69 -3.19
C ALA A 98 3.82 15.52 -3.85
N VAL A 99 3.62 14.49 -4.70
CA VAL A 99 2.33 14.20 -5.31
C VAL A 99 1.69 13.03 -4.59
N ARG A 100 0.79 13.35 -3.66
CA ARG A 100 0.00 12.37 -2.94
C ARG A 100 -1.46 12.80 -2.88
N PRO A 101 -2.27 12.43 -3.89
CA PRO A 101 -3.67 12.82 -3.93
C PRO A 101 -4.40 12.31 -2.68
N PRO A 102 -5.11 13.19 -1.94
CA PRO A 102 -6.02 12.78 -0.88
C PRO A 102 -7.04 11.76 -1.42
N THR A 103 -7.15 10.61 -0.78
CA THR A 103 -8.08 9.54 -1.18
C THR A 103 -8.98 9.20 0.00
N PRO A 104 -10.31 9.43 -0.12
CA PRO A 104 -11.25 9.09 0.95
C PRO A 104 -11.14 7.62 1.35
N LEU A 105 -11.08 7.39 2.66
CA LEU A 105 -11.08 6.06 3.26
C LEU A 105 -12.26 5.95 4.22
N ALA A 106 -13.20 5.07 3.88
CA ALA A 106 -14.39 4.78 4.66
C ALA A 106 -14.59 3.26 4.76
N GLY A 107 -15.42 2.84 5.71
CA GLY A 107 -15.79 1.44 5.88
C GLY A 107 -15.51 0.91 7.28
N ASN A 108 -15.90 -0.33 7.50
CA ASN A 108 -15.64 -1.08 8.74
C ASN A 108 -14.33 -1.88 8.64
N PHE A 109 -14.07 -2.73 9.63
CA PHE A 109 -12.89 -3.59 9.66
C PHE A 109 -12.81 -4.55 8.45
N ARG A 110 -13.93 -5.18 8.08
CA ARG A 110 -14.03 -6.11 6.95
C ARG A 110 -13.72 -5.40 5.63
N ASP A 111 -14.26 -4.20 5.45
CA ASP A 111 -13.99 -3.38 4.26
C ASP A 111 -12.52 -3.04 4.15
N GLY A 112 -11.91 -2.60 5.25
CA GLY A 112 -10.48 -2.30 5.33
C GLY A 112 -9.60 -3.52 5.02
N TRP A 113 -9.95 -4.69 5.57
CA TRP A 113 -9.24 -5.94 5.29
C TRP A 113 -9.36 -6.35 3.83
N ARG A 114 -10.58 -6.36 3.25
CA ARG A 114 -10.81 -6.71 1.83
C ARG A 114 -10.06 -5.75 0.90
N PHE A 115 -10.08 -4.46 1.24
CA PHE A 115 -9.37 -3.43 0.53
C PHE A 115 -7.85 -3.67 0.54
N ALA A 116 -7.24 -3.83 1.71
CA ALA A 116 -5.79 -4.01 1.85
C ALA A 116 -5.31 -5.36 1.31
N ARG A 117 -6.09 -6.43 1.52
CA ARG A 117 -5.83 -7.74 0.91
C ARG A 117 -5.73 -7.66 -0.60
N ARG A 118 -6.67 -6.95 -1.25
CA ARG A 118 -6.64 -6.78 -2.71
C ARG A 118 -5.38 -6.05 -3.17
N GLN A 119 -4.91 -5.04 -2.43
CA GLN A 119 -3.64 -4.38 -2.77
C GLN A 119 -2.47 -5.37 -2.80
N TYR A 120 -2.35 -6.22 -1.78
CA TYR A 120 -1.30 -7.24 -1.74
C TYR A 120 -1.48 -8.35 -2.78
N GLN A 121 -2.72 -8.70 -3.10
CA GLN A 121 -3.04 -9.62 -4.20
C GLN A 121 -2.54 -9.06 -5.55
N LEU A 122 -2.77 -7.79 -5.83
CA LEU A 122 -2.26 -7.12 -7.04
C LEU A 122 -0.73 -7.07 -7.07
N ILE A 123 -0.08 -6.76 -5.95
CA ILE A 123 1.39 -6.79 -5.86
C ILE A 123 1.91 -8.20 -6.11
N ARG A 124 1.25 -9.24 -5.60
CA ARG A 124 1.66 -10.63 -5.84
C ARG A 124 1.59 -11.00 -7.32
N LEU A 125 0.50 -10.64 -8.00
CA LEU A 125 0.30 -10.92 -9.42
C LEU A 125 1.35 -10.22 -10.30
N TYR A 126 1.58 -8.92 -10.07
CA TYR A 126 2.37 -8.10 -11.00
C TYR A 126 3.81 -7.86 -10.56
N ARG A 127 4.12 -8.04 -9.27
CA ARG A 127 5.45 -7.82 -8.67
C ARG A 127 5.75 -8.89 -7.59
N PRO A 128 5.78 -10.19 -7.94
CA PRO A 128 5.88 -11.28 -6.96
C PRO A 128 7.12 -11.17 -6.06
N ARG A 129 8.27 -10.75 -6.59
CA ARG A 129 9.49 -10.51 -5.78
C ARG A 129 9.28 -9.44 -4.70
N LEU A 130 8.56 -8.37 -5.03
CA LEU A 130 8.24 -7.30 -4.06
C LEU A 130 7.22 -7.80 -3.02
N TRP A 131 6.27 -8.64 -3.44
CA TRP A 131 5.35 -9.30 -2.51
C TRP A 131 6.10 -10.23 -1.54
N CYS A 132 7.01 -11.08 -2.02
CA CYS A 132 7.80 -11.97 -1.17
C CYS A 132 8.64 -11.17 -0.16
N PHE A 133 9.27 -10.08 -0.61
CA PHE A 133 10.01 -9.20 0.29
C PHE A 133 9.11 -8.58 1.37
N ALA A 134 7.94 -8.06 0.99
CA ALA A 134 6.97 -7.53 1.95
C ALA A 134 6.48 -8.59 2.93
N ALA A 135 6.19 -9.81 2.45
CA ALA A 135 5.77 -10.94 3.27
C ALA A 135 6.85 -11.35 4.27
N PHE A 136 8.11 -11.45 3.83
CA PHE A 136 9.23 -11.73 4.71
C PHE A 136 9.39 -10.67 5.80
N VAL A 137 9.49 -9.38 5.42
CA VAL A 137 9.69 -8.29 6.38
C VAL A 137 8.55 -8.21 7.39
N ALA A 138 7.28 -8.25 6.94
CA ALA A 138 6.13 -8.14 7.83
C ALA A 138 5.99 -9.36 8.75
N SER A 139 6.26 -10.57 8.25
CA SER A 139 6.15 -11.79 9.06
C SER A 139 7.27 -11.85 10.10
N THR A 140 8.49 -11.44 9.74
CA THR A 140 9.62 -11.38 10.68
C THR A 140 9.40 -10.31 11.75
N ASP A 141 8.89 -9.12 11.41
CA ASP A 141 8.52 -8.09 12.40
C ASP A 141 7.45 -8.60 13.37
N LEU A 142 6.40 -9.27 12.87
CA LEU A 142 5.38 -9.85 13.72
C LEU A 142 5.94 -10.95 14.64
N ALA A 143 6.74 -11.87 14.09
CA ALA A 143 7.35 -12.96 14.87
C ALA A 143 8.27 -12.42 15.97
N ALA A 144 9.07 -11.40 15.67
CA ALA A 144 9.95 -10.75 16.65
C ALA A 144 9.15 -10.10 17.79
N ARG A 145 8.04 -9.43 17.48
CA ARG A 145 7.15 -8.83 18.51
C ARG A 145 6.45 -9.88 19.36
N ILE A 146 5.98 -10.97 18.75
CA ILE A 146 5.40 -12.10 19.49
C ILE A 146 6.44 -12.67 20.44
N ALA A 147 7.65 -12.98 19.95
CA ALA A 147 8.73 -13.50 20.78
C ALA A 147 9.09 -12.55 21.94
N LEU A 148 9.10 -11.24 21.70
CA LEU A 148 9.38 -10.22 22.71
C LEU A 148 8.36 -10.24 23.86
N ILE A 149 7.07 -10.40 23.56
CA ILE A 149 6.00 -10.39 24.55
C ILE A 149 5.89 -11.75 25.27
N SER A 150 6.12 -12.85 24.56
CA SER A 150 6.00 -14.21 25.08
C SER A 150 7.13 -14.60 26.04
N ASN A 151 8.25 -13.89 26.07
CA ASN A 151 9.42 -14.24 26.90
C ASN A 151 9.29 -13.75 28.36
N VAL A 152 8.37 -14.34 29.13
CA VAL A 152 8.02 -13.97 30.51
C VAL A 152 9.23 -13.77 31.45
N PRO A 153 10.23 -14.66 31.48
CA PRO A 153 11.41 -14.49 32.35
C PRO A 153 12.26 -13.26 32.02
N ALA A 154 12.17 -12.74 30.78
CA ALA A 154 12.95 -11.61 30.30
C ALA A 154 12.18 -10.28 30.31
N TRP A 155 11.03 -10.18 30.98
CA TRP A 155 10.20 -8.97 30.96
C TRP A 155 10.93 -7.71 31.44
N GLY A 156 11.88 -7.84 32.37
CA GLY A 156 12.74 -6.73 32.80
C GLY A 156 13.51 -6.09 31.64
N ALA A 157 13.98 -6.89 30.67
CA ALA A 157 14.64 -6.41 29.45
C ALA A 157 13.65 -6.12 28.31
N ALA A 158 12.51 -6.83 28.25
CA ALA A 158 11.52 -6.67 27.19
C ALA A 158 10.74 -5.35 27.30
N LEU A 159 10.41 -4.91 28.52
CA LEU A 159 9.63 -3.69 28.75
C LEU A 159 10.32 -2.41 28.20
N PRO A 160 11.62 -2.17 28.44
CA PRO A 160 12.34 -1.06 27.79
C PRO A 160 12.29 -1.13 26.26
N VAL A 161 12.44 -2.33 25.68
CA VAL A 161 12.39 -2.51 24.21
C VAL A 161 10.99 -2.20 23.68
N ILE A 162 9.94 -2.70 24.33
CA ILE A 162 8.54 -2.40 23.99
C ILE A 162 8.29 -0.89 24.06
N PHE A 163 8.75 -0.23 25.12
CA PHE A 163 8.60 1.20 25.29
C PHE A 163 9.32 1.98 24.18
N VAL A 164 10.57 1.63 23.85
CA VAL A 164 11.32 2.24 22.75
C VAL A 164 10.60 2.04 21.42
N LEU A 165 10.10 0.83 21.14
CA LEU A 165 9.33 0.54 19.91
C LEU A 165 8.05 1.38 19.83
N ALA A 166 7.33 1.55 20.94
CA ALA A 166 6.13 2.37 20.99
C ALA A 166 6.45 3.86 20.76
N CYS A 167 7.51 4.38 21.38
CA CYS A 167 8.00 5.74 21.17
C CYS A 167 8.41 5.99 19.71
N LEU A 168 9.14 5.04 19.09
CA LEU A 168 9.51 5.13 17.68
C LEU A 168 8.28 5.10 16.77
N GLY A 169 7.31 4.24 17.05
CA GLY A 169 6.08 4.17 16.27
C GLY A 169 5.19 5.43 16.42
N SER A 170 5.15 6.02 17.62
CA SER A 170 4.47 7.28 17.91
C SER A 170 5.14 8.43 17.15
N THR A 171 6.47 8.49 17.20
CA THR A 171 7.27 9.43 16.41
C THR A 171 7.00 9.28 14.90
N ALA A 172 6.97 8.05 14.40
CA ALA A 172 6.65 7.78 13.00
C ALA A 172 5.21 8.21 12.64
N THR A 173 4.27 8.08 13.57
CA THR A 173 2.89 8.56 13.42
C THR A 173 2.86 10.09 13.32
N GLU A 174 3.57 10.81 14.20
CA GLU A 174 3.66 12.27 14.14
C GLU A 174 4.31 12.78 12.84
N ILE A 175 5.36 12.10 12.36
CA ILE A 175 5.97 12.41 11.06
C ILE A 175 4.94 12.27 9.93
N ARG A 176 4.14 11.19 9.92
CA ARG A 176 3.10 10.98 8.91
C ARG A 176 2.02 12.05 9.00
N LEU A 177 1.57 12.41 10.20
CA LEU A 177 0.59 13.48 10.42
C LEU A 177 1.12 14.84 9.94
N ALA A 178 2.39 15.15 10.23
CA ALA A 178 3.05 16.37 9.76
C ALA A 178 3.13 16.43 8.22
N ILE A 179 3.40 15.29 7.57
CA ILE A 179 3.34 15.17 6.11
C ILE A 179 1.92 15.44 5.60
N GLY A 180 0.90 14.86 6.25
CA GLY A 180 -0.52 15.11 5.96
C GLY A 180 -0.86 16.61 5.99
N ARG A 181 -0.49 17.30 7.08
CA ARG A 181 -0.73 18.73 7.25
C ARG A 181 -0.09 19.58 6.15
N LYS A 182 1.14 19.26 5.75
CA LYS A 182 1.83 19.93 4.62
C LYS A 182 1.12 19.74 3.27
N MET A 183 0.21 18.78 3.16
CA MET A 183 -0.60 18.52 1.97
C MET A 183 -2.03 19.06 2.10
N GLY A 184 -2.33 19.81 3.16
CA GLY A 184 -3.67 20.32 3.45
C GLY A 184 -4.64 19.27 4.00
N VAL A 185 -4.14 18.11 4.45
CA VAL A 185 -4.95 17.06 5.09
C VAL A 185 -4.74 17.12 6.60
N THR A 186 -5.79 17.46 7.34
CA THR A 186 -5.79 17.49 8.80
C THR A 186 -6.63 16.33 9.34
N ASP A 187 -5.99 15.41 10.05
CA ASP A 187 -6.71 14.36 10.78
C ASP A 187 -7.25 14.91 12.11
N GLY A 188 -8.47 14.50 12.49
CA GLY A 188 -9.06 14.88 13.76
C GLY A 188 -8.32 14.29 14.97
N ALA A 189 -8.46 14.93 16.14
CA ALA A 189 -7.79 14.52 17.38
C ALA A 189 -8.07 13.07 17.78
N ALA A 190 -9.33 12.62 17.65
CA ALA A 190 -9.73 11.25 17.93
C ALA A 190 -9.01 10.23 17.03
N PHE A 191 -8.84 10.53 15.74
CA PHE A 191 -8.11 9.66 14.83
C PHE A 191 -6.61 9.60 15.17
N ARG A 192 -6.00 10.75 15.47
CA ARG A 192 -4.61 10.83 15.93
C ARG A 192 -4.39 10.00 17.20
N LEU A 193 -5.25 10.14 18.20
CA LEU A 193 -5.19 9.36 19.44
C LEU A 193 -5.29 7.86 19.14
N ALA A 194 -6.22 7.46 18.28
CA ALA A 194 -6.40 6.06 17.91
C ALA A 194 -5.17 5.48 17.19
N GLN A 195 -4.49 6.26 16.35
CA GLN A 195 -3.22 5.82 15.72
C GLN A 195 -2.11 5.60 16.76
N HIS A 196 -2.02 6.49 17.75
CA HIS A 196 -1.07 6.30 18.85
C HIS A 196 -1.38 5.06 19.66
N LEU A 197 -2.63 4.89 20.10
CA LEU A 197 -3.06 3.69 20.83
C LEU A 197 -2.78 2.39 20.05
N LEU A 198 -2.99 2.41 18.73
CA LEU A 198 -2.66 1.29 17.86
C LEU A 198 -1.16 0.95 17.87
N VAL A 199 -0.29 1.96 17.93
CA VAL A 199 1.17 1.74 18.03
C VAL A 199 1.56 1.23 19.42
N TRP A 200 0.98 1.81 20.49
CA TRP A 200 1.29 1.45 21.87
C TRP A 200 0.86 0.01 22.22
N THR A 201 -0.14 -0.52 21.52
CA THR A 201 -0.55 -1.93 21.66
C THR A 201 0.35 -2.92 20.89
N ILE A 202 1.33 -2.42 20.13
CA ILE A 202 2.44 -3.09 19.40
C ILE A 202 2.11 -4.23 18.43
N LEU A 203 1.04 -5.01 18.64
CA LEU A 203 0.65 -6.18 17.86
C LEU A 203 -0.45 -5.95 16.81
N PRO A 204 -1.50 -5.14 17.03
CA PRO A 204 -2.65 -5.19 16.12
C PRO A 204 -2.32 -4.73 14.69
N ALA A 205 -1.45 -3.74 14.52
CA ALA A 205 -0.99 -3.29 13.20
C ALA A 205 -0.20 -4.36 12.43
N PRO A 206 0.89 -4.96 12.96
CA PRO A 206 1.62 -6.02 12.27
C PRO A 206 0.79 -7.28 12.06
N MET A 207 -0.08 -7.67 13.00
CA MET A 207 -1.02 -8.79 12.82
C MET A 207 -1.94 -8.55 11.62
N PHE A 208 -2.57 -7.37 11.56
CA PHE A 208 -3.42 -7.01 10.43
C PHE A 208 -2.62 -7.00 9.13
N HIS A 209 -1.42 -6.43 9.13
CA HIS A 209 -0.55 -6.34 7.95
C HIS A 209 -0.17 -7.72 7.38
N VAL A 210 0.27 -8.63 8.24
CA VAL A 210 0.56 -10.02 7.88
C VAL A 210 -0.70 -10.71 7.36
N SER A 211 -1.85 -10.52 8.02
CA SER A 211 -3.12 -11.13 7.60
C SER A 211 -3.53 -10.72 6.18
N VAL A 212 -3.34 -9.46 5.79
CA VAL A 212 -3.72 -8.97 4.45
C VAL A 212 -2.70 -9.37 3.39
N ILE A 213 -1.41 -9.47 3.74
CA ILE A 213 -0.36 -9.96 2.83
C ILE A 213 -0.61 -11.42 2.48
N TRP A 214 -0.77 -12.28 3.48
CA TRP A 214 -1.02 -13.70 3.30
C TRP A 214 -2.43 -13.97 2.78
N GLY A 215 -3.43 -13.18 3.17
CA GLY A 215 -4.75 -13.22 2.52
C GLY A 215 -4.67 -12.88 1.02
N GLY A 216 -3.72 -12.03 0.63
CA GLY A 216 -3.40 -11.69 -0.77
C GLY A 216 -2.61 -12.78 -1.50
N ALA A 217 -2.22 -13.87 -0.83
CA ALA A 217 -1.54 -15.00 -1.46
C ALA A 217 -2.43 -15.74 -2.49
N ILE A 218 -3.74 -15.74 -2.26
CA ILE A 218 -4.71 -16.33 -3.18
C ILE A 218 -4.77 -15.47 -4.43
N THR A 219 -4.38 -16.01 -5.58
CA THR A 219 -4.24 -15.25 -6.85
C THR A 219 -5.58 -14.94 -7.50
N SER A 220 -6.54 -15.85 -7.42
CA SER A 220 -7.82 -15.77 -8.13
C SER A 220 -8.95 -16.37 -7.26
N PRO A 221 -10.18 -15.85 -7.32
CA PRO A 221 -10.59 -14.66 -8.06
C PRO A 221 -10.13 -13.35 -7.39
N VAL A 222 -10.02 -12.28 -8.18
CA VAL A 222 -9.92 -10.91 -7.66
C VAL A 222 -11.31 -10.26 -7.74
N VAL A 223 -11.81 -9.78 -6.61
CA VAL A 223 -13.12 -9.14 -6.53
C VAL A 223 -12.97 -7.65 -6.29
N TRP A 224 -13.59 -6.85 -7.15
CA TRP A 224 -13.65 -5.41 -7.00
C TRP A 224 -15.07 -4.91 -7.24
N ARG A 225 -15.66 -4.35 -6.17
CA ARG A 225 -17.08 -3.95 -6.16
C ARG A 225 -17.94 -5.15 -6.60
N HIS A 226 -18.73 -4.98 -7.66
CA HIS A 226 -19.62 -5.97 -8.21
C HIS A 226 -18.97 -6.82 -9.32
N VAL A 227 -17.66 -6.65 -9.59
CA VAL A 227 -16.94 -7.38 -10.65
C VAL A 227 -16.00 -8.41 -10.03
N ARG A 228 -16.05 -9.64 -10.56
CA ARG A 228 -15.18 -10.76 -10.23
C ARG A 228 -14.32 -11.07 -11.45
N TYR A 229 -13.02 -10.97 -11.28
CA TYR A 229 -12.04 -11.30 -12.30
C TYR A 229 -11.39 -12.64 -11.98
N VAL A 230 -11.33 -13.53 -12.96
CA VAL A 230 -10.50 -14.73 -12.91
C VAL A 230 -9.19 -14.39 -13.58
N VAL A 231 -8.09 -14.63 -12.86
CA VAL A 231 -6.75 -14.41 -13.40
C VAL A 231 -5.96 -15.71 -13.44
N ASP A 232 -5.13 -15.84 -14.48
CA ASP A 232 -4.16 -16.91 -14.59
C ASP A 232 -2.94 -16.68 -13.68
N LYS A 233 -1.98 -17.62 -13.71
CA LYS A 233 -0.73 -17.51 -12.93
C LYS A 233 0.18 -16.36 -13.39
N SER A 234 -0.01 -15.86 -14.60
CA SER A 234 0.75 -14.72 -15.15
C SER A 234 0.13 -13.36 -14.80
N GLY A 235 -1.04 -13.36 -14.15
CA GLY A 235 -1.78 -12.15 -13.80
C GLY A 235 -2.64 -11.61 -14.93
N LYS A 236 -2.85 -12.39 -16.01
CA LYS A 236 -3.77 -12.06 -17.09
C LYS A 236 -5.20 -12.39 -16.71
N VAL A 237 -6.12 -11.50 -17.03
CA VAL A 237 -7.56 -11.72 -16.91
C VAL A 237 -8.01 -12.68 -17.99
N ILE A 238 -8.59 -13.81 -17.59
CA ILE A 238 -9.09 -14.85 -18.49
C ILE A 238 -10.62 -14.96 -18.48
N ASP A 239 -11.27 -14.44 -17.44
CA ASP A 239 -12.74 -14.39 -17.34
C ASP A 239 -13.18 -13.24 -16.42
N VAL A 240 -14.38 -12.69 -16.69
CA VAL A 240 -14.97 -11.57 -15.96
C VAL A 240 -16.45 -11.83 -15.74
N ALA A 241 -16.83 -12.01 -14.47
CA ALA A 241 -18.23 -12.10 -14.06
C ALA A 241 -18.66 -10.80 -13.37
N ARG A 242 -19.82 -10.26 -13.75
CA ARG A 242 -20.44 -9.09 -13.12
C ARG A 242 -21.67 -9.52 -12.34
N ARG A 243 -21.75 -9.09 -11.08
CA ARG A 243 -22.98 -9.15 -10.28
C ARG A 243 -23.80 -7.89 -10.52
N PRO A 244 -25.13 -7.93 -10.35
CA PRO A 244 -25.96 -6.73 -10.33
C PRO A 244 -25.37 -5.71 -9.36
N HIS A 245 -25.37 -4.44 -9.75
CA HIS A 245 -24.93 -3.37 -8.88
C HIS A 245 -25.93 -3.23 -7.72
N SER A 246 -25.48 -3.45 -6.48
CA SER A 246 -26.26 -3.11 -5.29
C SER A 246 -25.55 -1.99 -4.54
N ASP A 247 -26.28 -0.93 -4.21
CA ASP A 247 -25.77 0.18 -3.40
C ASP A 247 -25.51 -0.23 -1.94
N THR A 248 -25.96 -1.42 -1.54
CA THR A 248 -25.70 -2.00 -0.23
C THR A 248 -24.28 -2.58 -0.14
N PRO A 249 -23.44 -2.08 0.78
CA PRO A 249 -22.12 -2.65 1.04
C PRO A 249 -22.26 -4.03 1.71
N VAL A 250 -21.71 -5.07 1.07
CA VAL A 250 -21.64 -6.47 1.59
C VAL A 250 -20.42 -6.69 2.47
#